data_AF-A0A355BM04-F1
#
_entry.id   AF-A0A355BM04-F1
#
_cell.length_a   1.000
_cell.length_b   1.000
_cell.length_c   1.000
_cell.angle_alpha   90.00
_cell.angle_beta   90.00
_cell.angle_gamma   90.00
#
_symmetry.space_group_name_H-M   'P 1'
#
loop_
_entity.id
_entity.type
_entity.pdbx_description
1 polymer ?
#
loop_
_entity_poly.entity_id
_entity_poly.type
_entity_poly.pdbx_seq_one_letter_code
_entity_poly.pdbx_strand_id
1 'polypeptide(L)'
;MCRTLIGKELRDIKWKLFVAFLVLVASIVLMIILHERLLELLPADMSEIPFFISPDMFNNFRDFTNAMWSNLNDQNLPQIGSLLAIILGIGLLAPEIESGTITLLLTNGISRQRVFWTKSILAVGALILLLVVVGILVVPLSSAFGYSLRHFRIIPATLVA
;
A
#
# COMPACT_ATOMS: atom_id res chain seq x y z
N MET A 1 -5.22 15.52 -27.86
CA MET A 1 -6.31 15.30 -26.88
C MET A 1 -5.98 14.26 -25.81
N CYS A 2 -5.42 13.07 -26.12
CA CYS A 2 -5.03 12.12 -25.08
C CYS A 2 -3.97 12.65 -24.10
N ARG A 3 -2.95 13.39 -24.58
CA ARG A 3 -1.90 13.97 -23.72
C ARG A 3 -2.43 14.94 -22.66
N THR A 4 -3.39 15.79 -23.02
CA THR A 4 -4.00 16.76 -22.10
C THR A 4 -4.87 16.08 -21.05
N LEU A 5 -5.59 15.02 -21.42
CA LEU A 5 -6.35 14.19 -20.48
C LEU A 5 -5.41 13.48 -19.48
N ILE A 6 -4.37 12.80 -19.98
CA ILE A 6 -3.39 12.09 -19.13
C ILE A 6 -2.70 13.07 -18.16
N GLY A 7 -2.29 14.25 -18.64
CA GLY A 7 -1.63 15.25 -17.80
C GLY A 7 -2.53 15.83 -16.70
N LYS A 8 -3.84 15.92 -16.96
CA LYS A 8 -4.82 16.32 -15.93
C LYS A 8 -4.98 15.20 -14.89
N GLU A 9 -5.25 13.97 -15.32
CA GLU A 9 -5.44 12.83 -14.42
C GLU A 9 -4.22 12.58 -13.52
N LEU A 10 -3.00 12.68 -14.07
CA LEU A 10 -1.78 12.55 -13.28
C LEU A 10 -1.66 13.63 -12.20
N ARG A 11 -2.10 14.87 -12.47
CA ARG A 11 -2.08 15.96 -11.50
C ARG A 11 -3.06 15.71 -10.36
N ASP A 12 -4.25 15.23 -10.69
CA ASP A 12 -5.32 14.94 -9.73
C ASP A 12 -4.97 13.73 -8.85
N ILE A 13 -4.31 12.72 -9.45
CA ILE A 13 -3.83 11.53 -8.75
C ILE A 13 -2.60 11.84 -7.88
N LYS A 14 -1.74 12.78 -8.29
CA LYS A 14 -0.47 13.09 -7.59
C LYS A 14 -0.65 13.38 -6.10
N TRP A 15 -1.63 14.20 -5.73
CA TRP A 15 -1.84 14.54 -4.32
C TRP A 15 -2.36 13.33 -3.52
N LYS A 16 -3.28 12.56 -4.09
CA LYS A 16 -3.80 11.32 -3.47
C LYS A 16 -2.68 10.31 -3.25
N LEU A 17 -1.80 10.14 -4.24
CA LEU A 17 -0.62 9.29 -4.12
C LEU A 17 0.36 9.79 -3.07
N PHE A 18 0.60 11.09 -3.00
CA PHE A 18 1.52 11.65 -2.02
C PHE A 18 1.01 11.43 -0.58
N VAL A 19 -0.27 11.67 -0.33
CA VAL A 19 -0.89 11.39 0.98
C VAL A 19 -0.85 9.89 1.28
N ALA A 20 -1.23 9.04 0.32
CA ALA A 20 -1.18 7.58 0.49
C ALA A 20 0.24 7.07 0.78
N PHE A 21 1.25 7.63 0.09
CA PHE A 21 2.65 7.34 0.32
C PHE A 21 3.08 7.69 1.75
N LEU A 22 2.75 8.89 2.23
CA LEU A 22 3.09 9.30 3.59
C LEU A 22 2.43 8.40 4.64
N VAL A 23 1.16 8.05 4.44
CA VAL A 23 0.43 7.14 5.35
C VAL A 23 1.08 5.76 5.38
N LEU A 24 1.46 5.22 4.21
CA LEU A 24 2.12 3.92 4.11
C LEU A 24 3.51 3.93 4.77
N VAL A 25 4.32 4.96 4.51
CA VAL A 25 5.64 5.10 5.17
C VAL A 25 5.48 5.23 6.68
N ALA A 26 4.52 6.04 7.15
CA ALA A 26 4.23 6.17 8.57
C ALA A 26 3.79 4.84 9.19
N SER A 27 2.97 4.04 8.48
CA SER A 27 2.57 2.70 8.95
C SER A 27 3.75 1.74 9.08
N ILE A 28 4.70 1.75 8.13
CA ILE A 28 5.90 0.91 8.20
C ILE A 28 6.75 1.31 9.40
N VAL A 29 7.01 2.61 9.58
CA VAL A 29 7.80 3.11 10.72
C VAL A 29 7.12 2.74 12.04
N LEU A 30 5.80 2.90 12.12
CA LEU A 30 5.03 2.52 13.30
C LEU A 30 5.13 1.02 13.59
N MET A 31 5.07 0.16 12.57
CA MET A 31 5.25 -1.29 12.76
C MET A 31 6.61 -1.64 13.33
N ILE A 32 7.69 -1.01 12.84
CA ILE A 32 9.05 -1.25 13.33
C ILE A 32 9.15 -0.86 14.80
N ILE A 33 8.69 0.34 15.16
CA ILE A 33 8.72 0.83 16.55
C ILE A 33 7.86 -0.06 17.47
N LEU A 34 6.65 -0.42 17.03
CA LEU A 34 5.75 -1.26 17.82
C LEU A 34 6.33 -2.65 18.02
N HIS A 35 7.01 -3.21 17.02
CA HIS A 35 7.65 -4.51 17.15
C HIS A 35 8.73 -4.51 18.23
N GLU A 36 9.61 -3.51 18.26
CA GLU A 36 10.61 -3.34 19.32
C GLU A 36 9.97 -3.29 20.71
N ARG A 37 8.94 -2.44 20.87
CA ARG A 37 8.24 -2.28 22.15
C ARG A 37 7.50 -3.53 22.59
N LEU A 38 6.91 -4.26 21.64
CA LEU A 38 6.24 -5.51 21.95
C LEU A 38 7.25 -6.58 22.37
N LEU A 39 8.42 -6.65 21.74
CA LEU A 39 9.49 -7.57 22.16
C LEU A 39 9.98 -7.29 23.58
N GLU A 40 10.04 -6.03 24.03
CA GLU A 40 10.37 -5.66 25.42
C GLU A 40 9.33 -6.17 26.42
N LEU A 41 8.08 -6.33 26.00
CA LEU A 41 6.96 -6.80 26.82
C LEU A 41 6.74 -8.31 26.75
N LEU A 42 7.42 -9.02 25.83
CA LEU A 42 7.31 -10.46 25.70
C LEU A 42 8.05 -11.14 26.87
N PRO A 43 7.42 -12.10 27.57
CA PRO A 43 8.11 -12.86 28.60
C PRO A 43 9.29 -13.63 28.00
N ALA A 44 10.39 -13.70 28.76
CA ALA A 44 11.59 -14.42 28.34
C ALA A 44 11.35 -15.93 28.22
N ASP A 45 10.42 -16.46 29.01
CA ASP A 45 10.06 -17.87 29.07
C ASP A 45 8.68 -18.17 28.49
N MET A 46 8.62 -19.27 27.73
CA MET A 46 7.41 -19.79 27.09
C MET A 46 6.33 -20.25 28.09
N SER A 47 6.68 -20.45 29.37
CA SER A 47 5.77 -20.90 30.43
C SER A 47 4.74 -19.84 30.84
N GLU A 48 5.00 -18.57 30.54
CA GLU A 48 4.10 -17.46 30.87
C GLU A 48 3.20 -17.05 29.69
N ILE A 49 3.34 -17.73 28.55
CA ILE A 49 2.57 -17.42 27.35
C ILE A 49 1.16 -18.03 27.46
N PRO A 50 0.11 -17.25 27.16
CA PRO A 50 -1.25 -17.77 27.12
C PRO A 50 -1.41 -18.95 26.15
N PHE A 51 -2.19 -19.97 26.54
CA PHE A 51 -2.38 -21.22 25.79
C PHE A 51 -2.87 -21.04 24.32
N PHE A 52 -3.48 -19.90 23.99
CA PHE A 52 -3.94 -19.60 22.63
C PHE A 52 -2.82 -19.17 21.67
N ILE A 53 -1.61 -18.88 22.17
CA ILE A 53 -0.45 -18.52 21.34
C ILE A 53 0.39 -19.77 21.13
N SER A 54 0.47 -20.25 19.89
CA SER A 54 1.35 -21.36 19.56
C SER A 54 2.83 -20.95 19.68
N PRO A 55 3.73 -21.86 20.08
CA PRO A 55 5.16 -21.60 20.12
C PRO A 55 5.71 -21.12 18.76
N ASP A 56 5.12 -21.60 17.66
CA ASP A 56 5.49 -21.18 16.31
C ASP A 56 5.10 -19.73 16.03
N MET A 57 3.92 -19.27 16.46
CA MET A 57 3.53 -17.86 16.35
C MET A 57 4.46 -16.96 17.16
N PHE A 58 4.84 -17.39 18.36
CA PHE A 58 5.77 -16.65 19.20
C PHE A 58 7.16 -16.53 18.58
N ASN A 59 7.70 -17.63 18.05
CA ASN A 59 9.00 -17.64 17.38
C ASN A 59 8.97 -16.82 16.08
N ASN A 60 7.88 -16.87 15.32
CA ASN A 60 7.69 -16.04 14.13
C ASN A 60 7.59 -14.54 14.48
N PHE A 61 7.01 -14.20 15.62
CA PHE A 61 6.97 -12.83 16.11
C PHE A 61 8.35 -12.35 16.59
N ARG A 62 9.22 -13.21 17.13
CA ARG A 62 10.60 -12.82 17.49
C ARG A 62 11.51 -12.58 16.29
N ASP A 63 11.27 -13.27 15.17
CA ASP A 63 11.99 -12.99 13.93
C ASP A 63 11.39 -11.76 13.24
N PHE A 64 12.09 -10.64 13.33
CA PHE A 64 11.71 -9.38 12.68
C PHE A 64 11.35 -9.55 11.20
N THR A 65 12.06 -10.41 10.45
CA THR A 65 11.77 -10.62 9.02
C THR A 65 10.40 -11.26 8.83
N ASN A 66 10.05 -12.26 9.63
CA ASN A 66 8.77 -12.95 9.53
C ASN A 66 7.63 -12.08 10.10
N ALA A 67 7.88 -11.37 11.20
CA ALA A 67 6.93 -10.43 11.78
C ALA A 67 6.58 -9.29 10.82
N MET A 68 7.58 -8.65 10.21
CA MET A 68 7.36 -7.60 9.20
C MET A 68 6.70 -8.16 7.95
N TRP A 69 7.10 -9.34 7.49
CA TRP A 69 6.48 -9.97 6.33
C TRP A 69 4.98 -10.23 6.56
N SER A 70 4.62 -10.86 7.68
CA SER A 70 3.23 -11.22 7.93
C SER A 70 2.35 -9.98 8.19
N ASN A 71 2.87 -9.00 8.95
CA ASN A 71 2.13 -7.76 9.18
C ASN A 71 1.96 -6.97 7.89
N LEU A 72 3.02 -6.84 7.08
CA LEU A 72 2.95 -6.03 5.88
C LEU A 72 2.17 -6.74 4.76
N ASN A 73 2.58 -7.94 4.34
CA ASN A 73 1.99 -8.59 3.15
C ASN A 73 0.69 -9.34 3.42
N ASP A 74 0.57 -10.05 4.54
CA ASP A 74 -0.61 -10.90 4.75
C ASP A 74 -1.81 -10.09 5.28
N GLN A 75 -1.53 -9.03 6.04
CA GLN A 75 -2.57 -8.27 6.74
C GLN A 75 -2.79 -6.87 6.16
N ASN A 76 -1.77 -6.02 6.18
CA ASN A 76 -1.97 -4.59 5.94
C ASN A 76 -1.97 -4.20 4.46
N LEU A 77 -1.15 -4.83 3.62
CA LEU A 77 -1.04 -4.48 2.20
C LEU A 77 -2.32 -4.77 1.41
N PRO A 78 -3.02 -5.91 1.59
CA PRO A 78 -4.32 -6.15 0.96
C PRO A 78 -5.40 -5.19 1.45
N GLN A 79 -5.43 -4.90 2.76
CA GLN A 79 -6.42 -3.99 3.35
C GLN A 79 -6.21 -2.54 2.88
N ILE A 80 -4.99 -2.03 2.96
CA ILE A 80 -4.65 -0.68 2.53
C ILE A 80 -4.76 -0.56 1.01
N GLY A 81 -4.30 -1.57 0.26
CA GLY A 81 -4.44 -1.63 -1.19
C GLY A 81 -5.90 -1.57 -1.63
N SER A 82 -6.78 -2.32 -0.96
CA SER A 82 -8.22 -2.31 -1.22
C SER A 82 -8.86 -0.95 -0.91
N LEU A 83 -8.51 -0.34 0.22
CA LEU A 83 -8.98 1.00 0.59
C LEU A 83 -8.52 2.06 -0.43
N LEU A 84 -7.26 2.02 -0.84
CA LEU A 84 -6.73 2.93 -1.85
C LEU A 84 -7.37 2.71 -3.22
N ALA A 85 -7.64 1.47 -3.61
CA ALA A 85 -8.35 1.16 -4.84
C ALA A 85 -9.77 1.76 -4.84
N ILE A 86 -10.49 1.68 -3.71
CA ILE A 86 -11.81 2.30 -3.55
C ILE A 86 -11.70 3.83 -3.65
N ILE A 87 -10.78 4.45 -2.92
CA ILE A 87 -10.60 5.91 -2.90
C ILE A 87 -10.23 6.43 -4.30
N LEU A 88 -9.30 5.77 -4.98
CA LEU A 88 -8.89 6.13 -6.34
C LEU A 88 -10.03 5.89 -7.32
N GLY A 89 -10.75 4.78 -7.21
CA GLY A 89 -11.89 4.41 -8.05
C GLY A 89 -13.04 5.42 -7.97
N ILE A 90 -13.47 5.80 -6.77
CA ILE A 90 -14.45 6.87 -6.57
C ILE A 90 -13.95 8.18 -7.19
N GLY A 91 -12.67 8.47 -6.99
CA GLY A 91 -11.99 9.64 -7.50
C GLY A 91 -11.89 9.75 -9.03
N LEU A 92 -12.20 8.68 -9.79
CA LEU A 92 -12.18 8.71 -11.25
C LEU A 92 -13.37 9.44 -11.85
N LEU A 93 -14.55 9.33 -11.23
CA LEU A 93 -15.81 9.85 -11.76
C LEU A 93 -16.40 10.98 -10.90
N ALA A 94 -16.22 10.94 -9.59
CA ALA A 94 -16.79 11.93 -8.67
C ALA A 94 -16.46 13.40 -9.03
N PRO A 95 -15.20 13.76 -9.37
CA PRO A 95 -14.87 15.15 -9.72
C PRO A 95 -15.56 15.65 -10.99
N GLU A 96 -15.89 14.76 -11.92
CA GLU A 96 -16.54 15.11 -13.18
C GLU A 96 -18.04 15.29 -13.03
N ILE A 97 -18.63 14.54 -12.09
CA ILE A 97 -20.03 14.71 -11.69
C ILE A 97 -20.17 16.04 -10.93
N GLU A 98 -19.30 16.30 -9.97
CA GLU A 98 -19.33 17.52 -9.15
C GLU A 98 -19.10 18.80 -9.97
N SER A 99 -18.15 18.76 -10.92
CA SER A 99 -17.87 19.89 -11.81
C SER A 99 -18.86 20.03 -12.98
N GLY A 100 -19.84 19.12 -13.11
CA GLY A 100 -20.78 19.10 -14.22
C GLY A 100 -20.13 18.82 -15.60
N THR A 101 -18.86 18.43 -15.62
CA THR A 101 -18.10 18.20 -16.86
C THR A 101 -18.29 16.80 -17.43
N ILE A 102 -18.97 15.91 -16.71
CA ILE A 102 -19.27 14.56 -17.18
C ILE A 102 -20.09 14.56 -18.48
N THR A 103 -21.03 15.49 -18.64
CA THR A 103 -21.81 15.62 -19.88
C THR A 103 -20.92 16.03 -21.04
N LEU A 104 -20.00 17.00 -20.85
CA LEU A 104 -19.01 17.41 -21.85
C LEU A 104 -18.08 16.26 -22.27
N LEU A 105 -17.69 15.40 -21.34
CA LEU A 105 -16.89 14.20 -21.65
C LEU A 105 -17.67 13.13 -22.39
N LEU A 106 -18.97 13.04 -22.15
CA LEU A 106 -19.88 12.08 -22.80
C LEU A 106 -20.42 12.56 -24.15
N THR A 107 -20.41 13.88 -24.42
CA THR A 107 -20.86 14.49 -25.68
C THR A 107 -19.73 14.81 -26.65
N ASN A 108 -18.51 15.05 -26.17
CA ASN A 108 -17.35 15.14 -27.06
C ASN A 108 -17.10 13.78 -27.71
N GLY A 109 -16.90 13.73 -29.03
CA GLY A 109 -16.82 12.52 -29.87
C GLY A 109 -15.67 11.54 -29.61
N ILE A 110 -15.21 11.42 -28.36
CA ILE A 110 -14.29 10.41 -27.88
C ILE A 110 -15.11 9.20 -27.42
N SER A 111 -14.67 8.00 -27.80
CA SER A 111 -15.29 6.76 -27.30
C SER A 111 -15.28 6.72 -25.77
N ARG A 112 -16.47 6.56 -25.17
CA ARG A 112 -16.66 6.43 -23.71
C ARG A 112 -15.77 5.34 -23.10
N GLN A 113 -15.58 4.26 -23.86
CA GLN A 113 -14.74 3.14 -23.47
C GLN A 113 -13.27 3.53 -23.36
N ARG A 114 -12.77 4.41 -24.26
CA ARG A 114 -11.39 4.90 -24.22
C ARG A 114 -11.15 5.79 -23.01
N VAL A 115 -12.10 6.65 -22.65
CA VAL A 115 -11.99 7.51 -21.45
C VAL A 115 -11.94 6.66 -20.18
N PHE A 116 -12.87 5.70 -20.06
CA PHE A 116 -12.90 4.77 -18.94
C PHE A 116 -11.59 4.00 -18.79
N TRP A 117 -11.12 3.33 -19.84
CA TRP A 117 -9.87 2.56 -19.77
C TRP A 117 -8.65 3.42 -19.46
N THR A 118 -8.55 4.62 -20.02
CA THR A 118 -7.41 5.51 -19.75
C THR A 118 -7.35 5.87 -18.27
N LYS A 119 -8.49 6.21 -17.68
CA LYS A 119 -8.62 6.52 -16.25
C LYS A 119 -8.29 5.33 -15.36
N SER A 120 -8.89 4.18 -15.64
CA SER A 120 -8.68 2.96 -14.88
C SER A 120 -7.23 2.48 -14.93
N ILE A 121 -6.61 2.48 -16.12
CA ILE A 121 -5.20 2.08 -16.28
C ILE A 121 -4.27 3.04 -15.53
N LEU A 122 -4.52 4.36 -15.59
CA LEU A 122 -3.71 5.32 -14.85
C LEU A 122 -3.84 5.14 -13.33
N ALA A 123 -5.06 4.94 -12.83
CA ALA A 123 -5.28 4.72 -11.40
C ALA A 123 -4.67 3.40 -10.91
N VAL A 124 -4.86 2.30 -11.64
CA VAL A 124 -4.28 0.99 -11.31
C VAL A 124 -2.77 1.03 -11.41
N GLY A 125 -2.21 1.60 -12.48
CA GLY A 125 -0.77 1.75 -12.65
C GLY A 125 -0.13 2.59 -11.55
N ALA A 126 -0.80 3.68 -11.15
CA ALA A 126 -0.40 4.52 -10.02
C ALA A 126 -0.41 3.75 -8.69
N LEU A 127 -1.44 2.93 -8.45
CA LEU A 127 -1.56 2.10 -7.25
C LEU A 127 -0.44 1.05 -7.20
N ILE A 128 -0.22 0.31 -8.28
CA ILE A 128 0.84 -0.71 -8.36
C ILE A 128 2.21 -0.07 -8.13
N LEU A 129 2.49 1.06 -8.80
CA LEU A 129 3.74 1.79 -8.62
C LEU A 129 3.95 2.19 -7.15
N LEU A 130 2.90 2.70 -6.50
CA LEU A 130 2.96 3.07 -5.09
C LEU A 130 3.30 1.88 -4.20
N LEU A 131 2.60 0.75 -4.37
CA LEU A 131 2.82 -0.46 -3.58
C LEU A 131 4.23 -1.03 -3.78
N VAL A 132 4.73 -1.03 -5.01
CA VAL A 132 6.10 -1.48 -5.32
C VAL A 132 7.14 -0.57 -4.68
N VAL A 133 6.98 0.75 -4.81
CA VAL A 133 7.91 1.73 -4.21
C VAL A 133 7.94 1.57 -2.69
N VAL A 134 6.76 1.45 -2.07
CA VAL A 134 6.63 1.25 -0.62
C VAL A 134 7.25 -0.08 -0.19
N GLY A 135 6.99 -1.17 -0.91
CA GLY A 135 7.58 -2.50 -0.63
C GLY A 135 9.10 -2.49 -0.69
N ILE A 136 9.69 -1.78 -1.66
CA ILE A 136 11.14 -1.61 -1.77
C ILE A 136 11.69 -0.76 -0.61
N LEU A 137 10.97 0.29 -0.20
CA LEU A 137 11.40 1.19 0.87
C LEU A 137 11.47 0.54 2.26
N VAL A 138 10.78 -0.58 2.46
CA VAL A 138 10.85 -1.35 3.72
C VAL A 138 12.28 -1.79 4.03
N VAL A 139 13.07 -2.15 3.02
CA VAL A 139 14.44 -2.63 3.18
C VAL A 139 15.37 -1.55 3.77
N PRO A 140 15.54 -0.37 3.14
CA PRO A 140 16.37 0.69 3.70
C PRO A 140 15.80 1.27 5.00
N LEU A 141 14.46 1.34 5.14
CA LEU A 141 13.85 1.79 6.40
C LEU A 141 14.22 0.85 7.54
N SER A 142 14.05 -0.46 7.38
CA SER A 142 14.38 -1.43 8.43
C SER A 142 15.88 -1.45 8.76
N SER A 143 16.73 -1.28 7.74
CA SER A 143 18.18 -1.15 7.91
C SER A 143 18.57 0.07 8.76
N ALA A 144 17.85 1.20 8.59
CA ALA A 144 18.08 2.40 9.40
C ALA A 144 17.78 2.20 10.89
N PHE A 145 16.92 1.24 11.24
CA PHE A 145 16.64 0.83 12.62
C PHE A 145 17.52 -0.35 13.09
N GLY A 146 18.53 -0.75 12.32
CA GLY A 146 19.46 -1.82 12.70
C GLY A 146 18.99 -3.23 12.36
N TYR A 147 17.88 -3.39 11.64
CA TYR A 147 17.38 -4.69 11.22
C TYR A 147 17.86 -5.07 9.83
N SER A 148 18.51 -6.23 9.72
CA SER A 148 18.81 -6.85 8.43
C SER A 148 17.67 -7.80 8.04
N LEU A 149 16.80 -7.36 7.13
CA LEU A 149 15.81 -8.25 6.53
C LEU A 149 16.54 -9.29 5.67
N ARG A 150 16.17 -10.58 5.72
CA ARG A 150 16.70 -11.55 4.74
C ARG A 150 16.18 -11.14 3.34
N HIS A 151 17.06 -10.54 2.54
CA HIS A 151 16.75 -9.63 1.42
C HIS A 151 15.89 -10.20 0.27
N PHE A 152 15.58 -11.50 0.27
CA PHE A 152 14.97 -12.17 -0.89
C PHE A 152 13.49 -12.51 -0.74
N ARG A 153 12.94 -12.45 0.48
CA ARG A 153 11.54 -12.86 0.70
C ARG A 153 10.56 -11.72 0.41
N ILE A 154 10.98 -10.46 0.47
CA ILE A 154 10.10 -9.28 0.52
C ILE A 154 9.59 -8.83 -0.86
N ILE A 155 10.39 -9.03 -1.91
CA ILE A 155 10.15 -8.50 -3.26
C ILE A 155 9.17 -9.34 -4.11
N PRO A 156 9.10 -10.69 -4.03
CA PRO A 156 8.29 -11.45 -4.98
C PRO A 156 6.76 -11.38 -4.75
N ALA A 157 6.25 -11.12 -3.54
CA ALA A 157 4.78 -11.17 -3.31
C ALA A 157 4.05 -9.86 -3.58
N THR A 158 4.72 -8.69 -3.58
CA THR A 158 4.07 -7.42 -3.96
C THR A 158 3.64 -7.38 -5.43
N LEU A 159 4.07 -8.35 -6.24
CA LEU A 159 3.73 -8.49 -7.66
C LEU A 159 2.74 -9.63 -7.96
N VAL A 160 2.38 -10.47 -6.98
CA VAL A 160 1.59 -11.70 -7.19
C VAL A 160 0.30 -11.75 -6.35
N ALA A 161 0.02 -10.71 -5.55
CA ALA A 161 -1.29 -10.54 -4.91
C ALA A 161 -2.31 -9.89 -5.85
#